data_AF-M0ZUP0-F1
#
_entry.id   AF-M0ZUP0-F1
#
_cell.length_a   1.000
_cell.length_b   1.000
_cell.length_c   1.000
_cell.angle_alpha   90.00
_cell.angle_beta   90.00
_cell.angle_gamma   90.00
#
_symmetry.space_group_name_H-M   'P 1'
#
loop_
_entity.id
_entity.type
_entity.pdbx_description
1 polymer ?
#
loop_
_entity_poly.entity_id
_entity_poly.type
_entity_poly.pdbx_seq_one_letter_code
_entity_poly.pdbx_strand_id
1 'polypeptide(L)'
;MSITVSVSSPLSLSKSATTTCSSLLQELQSGKMKGTLKQKLAVIDPVLKDIRTKKHERIKEFLNIETQIAAICAEIAGNDTVISPTDIQVSEQDLTAKRLGELKSHLQELQSEKNLRLQRVNSYMSAIHDLTVVMSLDFKNIIANINPSLANHLNVQSKSISNETLASLTSEVNSLKQLKQQRLERLQDLGSSLIELWNLMDMPMEEQLRFNHVTSLVSSSIDEITRQGSLAIHIVEQAEVEVERLNALKTSKLRELIFKRQNELEEIYRNVHMDVDSETARQILIQLMESGSDLSNLLSSMDDQVVKAKEQASSRKEVLDKVEKWKHASQEESWLDEYEKDDNRYSAGKGVHINLKRAEKARILVSKIPSLVENLTAKIKAWEKERGMPFLYHKAPLLHTLEEYIISRQEKQEEKRRSREQKRLQDQFAVEQETIYGSKSAKKPLGNANTVPGTPNSRRMSTPSGRYGASIGKEKRGSGHVGAAIPVNYVSLAKDDQKCG
;
A
#
# COMPACT_ATOMS: atom_id res chain seq x y z
N MET A 1 52.35 40.80 -10.75
CA MET A 1 53.29 41.80 -11.29
C MET A 1 53.70 42.71 -10.15
N SER A 2 54.95 42.58 -9.69
CA SER A 2 55.50 43.35 -8.58
C SER A 2 55.88 44.75 -9.08
N ILE A 3 55.10 45.77 -8.69
CA ILE A 3 55.50 47.17 -8.87
C ILE A 3 56.23 47.57 -7.60
N THR A 4 57.56 47.59 -7.68
CA THR A 4 58.44 48.20 -6.68
C THR A 4 58.23 49.71 -6.72
N VAL A 5 57.39 50.24 -5.82
CA VAL A 5 57.30 51.68 -5.55
C VAL A 5 58.45 52.04 -4.61
N SER A 6 59.42 52.82 -5.08
CA SER A 6 60.48 53.37 -4.25
C SER A 6 59.88 54.30 -3.18
N VAL A 7 59.77 53.78 -1.95
CA VAL A 7 59.31 54.54 -0.78
C VAL A 7 60.46 55.41 -0.29
N SER A 8 60.43 56.70 -0.62
CA SER A 8 61.21 57.68 0.15
C SER A 8 60.62 57.76 1.57
N SER A 9 61.40 57.38 2.57
CA SER A 9 60.96 57.30 3.97
C SER A 9 60.43 58.64 4.50
N PRO A 10 59.17 58.74 4.98
CA PRO A 10 58.59 59.99 5.48
C PRO A 10 59.26 60.55 6.76
N LEU A 11 60.01 59.69 7.46
CA LEU A 11 60.91 60.06 8.56
C LEU A 11 62.02 61.03 8.11
N SER A 12 62.45 60.97 6.85
CA SER A 12 63.48 61.88 6.33
C SER A 12 62.90 63.26 6.03
N LEU A 13 61.65 63.37 5.57
CA LEU A 13 61.02 64.65 5.22
C LEU A 13 60.66 65.50 6.44
N SER A 14 60.09 64.89 7.49
CA SER A 14 59.72 65.60 8.72
C SER A 14 60.95 66.08 9.48
N LYS A 15 61.95 65.22 9.69
CA LYS A 15 63.20 65.59 10.34
C LYS A 15 64.00 66.58 9.51
N SER A 16 64.04 66.40 8.17
CA SER A 16 64.66 67.38 7.27
C SER A 16 64.02 68.75 7.42
N ALA A 17 62.70 68.89 7.32
CA ALA A 17 62.05 70.20 7.38
C ALA A 17 62.19 70.89 8.76
N THR A 18 62.05 70.16 9.87
CA THR A 18 62.27 70.74 11.22
C THR A 18 63.73 71.05 11.47
N THR A 19 64.67 70.20 11.06
CA THR A 19 66.11 70.48 11.16
C THR A 19 66.52 71.65 10.27
N THR A 20 65.93 71.80 9.08
CA THR A 20 66.20 72.92 8.16
C THR A 20 65.61 74.23 8.68
N CYS A 21 64.37 74.21 9.21
CA CYS A 21 63.77 75.35 9.90
C CYS A 21 64.56 75.76 11.14
N SER A 22 64.92 74.81 12.01
CA SER A 22 65.67 75.09 13.23
C SER A 22 67.08 75.61 12.93
N SER A 23 67.75 75.07 11.90
CA SER A 23 69.05 75.55 11.43
C SER A 23 68.97 76.98 10.87
N LEU A 24 67.95 77.29 10.07
CA LEU A 24 67.70 78.65 9.56
C LEU A 24 67.31 79.63 10.67
N LEU A 25 66.50 79.21 11.64
CA LEU A 25 66.15 80.03 12.80
C LEU A 25 67.41 80.35 13.63
N GLN A 26 68.27 79.36 13.83
CA GLN A 26 69.53 79.50 14.57
C GLN A 26 70.54 80.39 13.81
N GLU A 27 70.57 80.33 12.48
CA GLU A 27 71.37 81.23 11.63
C GLU A 27 70.84 82.68 11.61
N LEU A 28 69.52 82.86 11.70
CA LEU A 28 68.86 84.17 11.80
C LEU A 28 69.06 84.81 13.18
N GLN A 29 68.95 84.02 14.26
CA GLN A 29 69.13 84.46 15.64
C GLN A 29 70.59 84.74 16.02
N SER A 30 71.55 84.03 15.41
CA SER A 30 72.99 84.22 15.68
C SER A 30 73.64 85.38 14.92
N GLY A 31 72.87 86.14 14.12
CA GLY A 31 73.36 87.30 13.38
C GLY A 31 74.38 86.98 12.27
N LYS A 32 74.58 85.70 11.94
CA LYS A 32 75.63 85.25 11.00
C LYS A 32 75.32 85.51 9.53
N MET A 33 74.07 85.79 9.16
CA MET A 33 73.74 86.24 7.80
C MET A 33 74.29 87.65 7.55
N LYS A 34 75.44 87.77 6.86
CA LYS A 34 76.00 89.03 6.38
C LYS A 34 75.44 89.35 4.98
N GLY A 35 74.84 90.52 4.82
CA GLY A 35 74.26 90.96 3.55
C GLY A 35 73.05 91.89 3.71
N THR A 36 72.63 92.52 2.62
CA THR A 36 71.42 93.34 2.56
C THR A 36 70.17 92.48 2.81
N LEU A 37 69.07 93.09 3.27
CA LEU A 37 67.79 92.41 3.51
C LEU A 37 67.34 91.54 2.32
N LYS A 38 67.65 92.00 1.09
CA LYS A 38 67.39 91.31 -0.18
C LYS A 38 68.16 90.00 -0.33
N GLN A 39 69.42 89.95 0.14
CA GLN A 39 70.24 88.74 0.12
C GLN A 39 69.81 87.72 1.18
N LYS A 40 69.33 88.18 2.35
CA LYS A 40 68.76 87.30 3.38
C LYS A 40 67.44 86.66 2.90
N LEU A 41 66.58 87.45 2.24
CA LEU A 41 65.35 86.95 1.61
C LEU A 41 65.64 85.92 0.51
N ALA A 42 66.67 86.14 -0.32
CA ALA A 42 67.06 85.19 -1.37
C ALA A 42 67.46 83.79 -0.87
N VAL A 43 67.89 83.67 0.41
CA VAL A 43 68.20 82.38 1.06
C VAL A 43 66.96 81.77 1.73
N ILE A 44 66.08 82.59 2.29
CA ILE A 44 64.87 82.13 3.00
C ILE A 44 63.76 81.69 2.03
N ASP A 45 63.54 82.43 0.94
CA ASP A 45 62.50 82.16 -0.06
C ASP A 45 62.52 80.72 -0.63
N PRO A 46 63.66 80.17 -1.07
CA PRO A 46 63.69 78.80 -1.58
C PRO A 46 63.36 77.76 -0.49
N VAL A 47 63.75 77.99 0.77
CA VAL A 47 63.43 77.06 1.87
C VAL A 47 61.96 77.15 2.29
N LEU A 48 61.38 78.34 2.33
CA LEU A 48 59.95 78.51 2.53
C LEU A 48 59.14 77.85 1.41
N LYS A 49 59.61 77.95 0.16
CA LYS A 49 58.99 77.28 -0.98
C LYS A 49 59.04 75.75 -0.83
N ASP A 50 60.19 75.20 -0.44
CA ASP A 50 60.37 73.76 -0.18
C ASP A 50 59.50 73.25 0.98
N ILE A 51 59.37 74.01 2.06
CA ILE A 51 58.50 73.63 3.19
C ILE A 51 57.02 73.70 2.78
N ARG A 52 56.63 74.71 1.99
CA ARG A 52 55.26 74.82 1.46
C ARG A 52 54.94 73.65 0.52
N THR A 53 55.85 73.23 -0.36
CA THR A 53 55.63 72.07 -1.23
C THR A 53 55.52 70.79 -0.41
N LYS A 54 56.41 70.56 0.55
CA LYS A 54 56.34 69.41 1.47
C LYS A 54 55.06 69.38 2.29
N LYS A 55 54.56 70.54 2.75
CA LYS A 55 53.25 70.66 3.43
C LYS A 55 52.11 70.23 2.49
N HIS A 56 52.09 70.71 1.25
CA HIS A 56 51.04 70.36 0.28
C HIS A 56 51.08 68.87 -0.09
N GLU A 57 52.26 68.30 -0.30
CA GLU A 57 52.44 66.87 -0.53
C GLU A 57 51.90 66.05 0.66
N ARG A 58 52.19 66.51 1.88
CA ARG A 58 51.70 65.86 3.09
C ARG A 58 50.17 65.91 3.19
N ILE A 59 49.56 67.07 2.96
CA ILE A 59 48.10 67.21 2.93
C ILE A 59 47.49 66.28 1.88
N LYS A 60 48.10 66.17 0.70
CA LYS A 60 47.67 65.24 -0.34
C LYS A 60 47.75 63.77 0.10
N GLU A 61 48.80 63.37 0.80
CA GLU A 61 48.90 62.02 1.37
C GLU A 61 47.80 61.74 2.40
N PHE A 62 47.54 62.69 3.30
CA PHE A 62 46.46 62.58 4.29
C PHE A 62 45.09 62.48 3.62
N LEU A 63 44.79 63.36 2.66
CA LEU A 63 43.54 63.32 1.88
C LEU A 63 43.35 61.96 1.21
N ASN A 64 44.41 61.42 0.60
CA ASN A 64 44.36 60.11 -0.06
C ASN A 64 44.11 58.95 0.93
N ILE A 65 44.67 59.01 2.14
CA ILE A 65 44.46 57.93 3.14
C ILE A 65 43.06 58.05 3.77
N GLU A 66 42.62 59.25 4.12
CA GLU A 66 41.30 59.47 4.71
C GLU A 66 40.18 59.17 3.70
N THR A 67 40.36 59.48 2.41
CA THR A 67 39.44 59.05 1.34
C THR A 67 39.33 57.54 1.22
N GLN A 68 40.45 56.81 1.25
CA GLN A 68 40.44 55.35 1.22
C GLN A 68 39.78 54.76 2.48
N ILE A 69 40.07 55.30 3.65
CA ILE A 69 39.43 54.88 4.92
C ILE A 69 37.92 55.09 4.81
N ALA A 70 37.48 56.28 4.42
CA ALA A 70 36.06 56.61 4.32
C ALA A 70 35.34 55.73 3.30
N ALA A 71 35.96 55.46 2.14
CA ALA A 71 35.44 54.55 1.13
C ALA A 71 35.26 53.12 1.68
N ILE A 72 36.27 52.56 2.36
CA ILE A 72 36.16 51.21 2.94
C ILE A 72 35.11 51.18 4.06
N CYS A 73 35.04 52.22 4.90
CA CYS A 73 34.02 52.34 5.93
C CYS A 73 32.61 52.40 5.34
N ALA A 74 32.41 53.14 4.25
CA ALA A 74 31.12 53.21 3.55
C ALA A 74 30.72 51.85 2.95
N GLU A 75 31.65 51.14 2.30
CA GLU A 75 31.41 49.78 1.80
C GLU A 75 31.03 48.79 2.93
N ILE A 76 31.73 48.86 4.07
CA ILE A 76 31.44 48.03 5.25
C ILE A 76 30.09 48.38 5.88
N ALA A 77 29.70 49.65 5.86
CA ALA A 77 28.41 50.11 6.34
C ALA A 77 27.26 49.77 5.38
N GLY A 78 27.55 49.52 4.09
CA GLY A 78 26.55 49.32 3.04
C GLY A 78 26.07 50.61 2.40
N ASN A 79 26.84 51.70 2.50
CA ASN A 79 26.54 52.97 1.85
C ASN A 79 27.20 52.99 0.45
N ASP A 80 26.41 52.90 -0.61
CA ASP A 80 26.87 52.97 -2.01
C ASP A 80 27.31 54.38 -2.47
N THR A 81 27.41 55.33 -1.55
CA THR A 81 27.84 56.69 -1.86
C THR A 81 29.32 56.71 -2.22
N VAL A 82 29.63 57.07 -3.48
CA VAL A 82 30.98 57.36 -3.93
C VAL A 82 31.48 58.59 -3.16
N ILE A 83 32.31 58.38 -2.15
CA ILE A 83 32.87 59.47 -1.34
C ILE A 83 33.90 60.22 -2.18
N SER A 84 33.60 61.48 -2.51
CA SER A 84 34.50 62.33 -3.29
C SER A 84 35.63 62.87 -2.39
N PRO A 85 36.85 63.06 -2.91
CA PRO A 85 37.94 63.73 -2.18
C PRO A 85 37.56 65.12 -1.65
N THR A 86 36.56 65.74 -2.26
CA THR A 86 36.03 67.07 -1.89
C THR A 86 35.17 67.05 -0.63
N ASP A 87 34.65 65.89 -0.23
CA ASP A 87 33.77 65.74 0.95
C ASP A 87 34.57 65.56 2.25
N ILE A 88 35.89 65.37 2.14
CA ILE A 88 36.78 65.06 3.27
C ILE A 88 37.69 66.25 3.55
N GLN A 89 37.54 66.81 4.75
CA GLN A 89 38.43 67.86 5.25
C GLN A 89 39.56 67.27 6.08
N VAL A 90 40.78 67.35 5.57
CA VAL A 90 41.99 67.04 6.36
C VAL A 90 42.24 68.15 7.36
N SER A 91 42.37 67.78 8.64
CA SER A 91 42.80 68.71 9.68
C SER A 91 44.23 69.19 9.43
N GLU A 92 44.40 70.47 9.11
CA GLU A 92 45.72 71.08 8.96
C GLU A 92 46.47 71.28 10.29
N GLN A 93 45.82 70.99 11.43
CA GLN A 93 46.36 71.22 12.77
C GLN A 93 47.41 70.18 13.17
N ASP A 94 47.34 68.95 12.64
CA ASP A 94 48.26 67.86 12.96
C ASP A 94 48.67 67.05 11.72
N LEU A 95 49.72 67.51 11.04
CA LEU A 95 50.34 66.83 9.88
C LEU A 95 51.56 65.98 10.28
N THR A 96 51.63 65.52 11.54
CA THR A 96 52.81 64.83 12.08
C THR A 96 53.07 63.46 11.42
N ALA A 97 54.32 62.99 11.53
CA ALA A 97 54.72 61.66 11.07
C ALA A 97 54.01 60.53 11.84
N LYS A 98 53.78 60.74 13.14
CA LYS A 98 53.08 59.80 14.01
C LYS A 98 51.62 59.63 13.57
N ARG A 99 50.89 60.74 13.39
CA ARG A 99 49.48 60.71 12.96
C ARG A 99 49.29 60.03 11.61
N LEU A 100 50.16 60.31 10.64
CA LEU A 100 50.09 59.59 9.36
C LEU A 100 50.37 58.09 9.53
N GLY A 101 51.32 57.72 10.41
CA GLY A 101 51.60 56.32 10.73
C GLY A 101 50.37 55.59 11.31
N GLU A 102 49.66 56.23 12.24
CA GLU A 102 48.40 55.73 12.81
C GLU A 102 47.33 55.54 11.73
N LEU A 103 47.11 56.55 10.87
CA LEU A 103 46.14 56.46 9.76
C LEU A 103 46.51 55.36 8.76
N LYS A 104 47.80 55.18 8.45
CA LYS A 104 48.27 54.08 7.60
C LYS A 104 48.02 52.71 8.23
N SER A 105 48.25 52.56 9.54
CA SER A 105 47.93 51.33 10.28
C SER A 105 46.43 51.04 10.23
N HIS A 106 45.60 52.05 10.50
CA HIS A 106 44.15 51.91 10.47
C HIS A 106 43.63 51.54 9.06
N LEU A 107 44.18 52.16 8.01
CA LEU A 107 43.88 51.79 6.63
C LEU A 107 44.24 50.32 6.35
N GLN A 108 45.39 49.85 6.82
CA GLN A 108 45.81 48.46 6.65
C GLN A 108 44.89 47.48 7.38
N GLU A 109 44.46 47.80 8.60
CA GLU A 109 43.48 47.03 9.36
C GLU A 109 42.14 46.93 8.61
N LEU A 110 41.61 48.06 8.13
CA LEU A 110 40.38 48.11 7.34
C LEU A 110 40.48 47.33 6.02
N GLN A 111 41.62 47.40 5.33
CA GLN A 111 41.87 46.59 4.13
C GLN A 111 41.87 45.09 4.46
N SER A 112 42.44 44.69 5.59
CA SER A 112 42.43 43.30 6.04
C SER A 112 41.02 42.81 6.38
N GLU A 113 40.22 43.62 7.06
CA GLU A 113 38.81 43.33 7.39
C GLU A 113 37.96 43.24 6.12
N LYS A 114 38.14 44.16 5.16
CA LYS A 114 37.46 44.11 3.85
C LYS A 114 37.75 42.79 3.12
N ASN A 115 39.01 42.37 3.09
CA ASN A 115 39.40 41.10 2.47
C ASN A 115 38.77 39.89 3.18
N LEU A 116 38.75 39.90 4.53
CA LEU A 116 38.12 38.83 5.32
C LEU A 116 36.61 38.74 5.06
N ARG A 117 35.91 39.88 4.98
CA ARG A 117 34.49 39.93 4.65
C ARG A 117 34.20 39.43 3.24
N LEU A 118 35.01 39.83 2.26
CA LEU A 118 34.88 39.34 0.88
C LEU A 118 35.04 37.81 0.81
N GLN A 119 36.02 37.25 1.53
CA GLN A 119 36.21 35.81 1.64
C GLN A 119 35.00 35.13 2.27
N ARG A 120 34.43 35.69 3.34
CA ARG A 120 33.20 35.19 3.98
C ARG A 120 32.01 35.21 3.03
N VAL A 121 31.77 36.31 2.32
CA VAL A 121 30.69 36.41 1.31
C VAL A 121 30.85 35.32 0.26
N ASN A 122 32.06 35.14 -0.30
CA ASN A 122 32.31 34.10 -1.29
C ASN A 122 32.09 32.69 -0.71
N SER A 123 32.51 32.43 0.52
CA SER A 123 32.29 31.15 1.20
C SER A 123 30.80 30.87 1.41
N TYR A 124 30.01 31.86 1.85
CA TYR A 124 28.57 31.71 1.98
C TYR A 124 27.89 31.52 0.63
N MET A 125 28.31 32.24 -0.42
CA MET A 125 27.78 32.03 -1.77
C MET A 125 28.04 30.61 -2.28
N SER A 126 29.25 30.08 -2.09
CA SER A 126 29.56 28.69 -2.44
C SER A 126 28.70 27.70 -1.64
N ALA A 127 28.54 27.92 -0.33
CA ALA A 127 27.70 27.07 0.51
C ALA A 127 26.23 27.10 0.06
N ILE A 128 25.68 28.28 -0.27
CA ILE A 128 24.33 28.42 -0.82
C ILE A 128 24.24 27.69 -2.15
N HIS A 129 25.20 27.88 -3.06
CA HIS A 129 25.23 27.19 -4.34
C HIS A 129 25.17 25.66 -4.15
N ASP A 130 26.05 25.10 -3.32
CA ASP A 130 26.11 23.66 -3.10
C ASP A 130 24.80 23.11 -2.51
N LEU A 131 24.20 23.84 -1.56
CA LEU A 131 22.88 23.50 -0.99
C LEU A 131 21.76 23.56 -2.04
N THR A 132 21.76 24.60 -2.89
CA THR A 132 20.74 24.78 -3.94
C THR A 132 20.85 23.73 -5.04
N VAL A 133 22.06 23.28 -5.40
CA VAL A 133 22.29 22.21 -6.39
C VAL A 133 21.72 20.88 -5.91
N VAL A 134 21.95 20.52 -4.64
CA VAL A 134 21.42 19.29 -4.04
C VAL A 134 19.89 19.32 -3.96
N MET A 135 19.30 20.47 -3.60
CA MET A 135 17.86 20.64 -3.43
C MET A 135 17.12 21.08 -4.71
N SER A 136 17.83 21.29 -5.82
CA SER A 136 17.32 21.84 -7.09
C SER A 136 16.52 23.13 -6.93
N LEU A 137 17.09 24.09 -6.20
CA LEU A 137 16.53 25.44 -6.01
C LEU A 137 17.17 26.44 -6.98
N ASP A 138 16.46 27.54 -7.28
CA ASP A 138 17.01 28.60 -8.11
C ASP A 138 17.98 29.48 -7.32
N PHE A 139 19.27 29.18 -7.44
CA PHE A 139 20.37 29.93 -6.85
C PHE A 139 20.30 31.44 -7.16
N LYS A 140 19.97 31.81 -8.40
CA LYS A 140 19.99 33.23 -8.81
C LYS A 140 18.91 34.03 -8.10
N ASN A 141 17.71 33.45 -7.98
CA ASN A 141 16.61 34.10 -7.27
C ASN A 141 16.91 34.23 -5.78
N ILE A 142 17.49 33.19 -5.16
CA ILE A 142 17.87 33.23 -3.73
C ILE A 142 18.90 34.34 -3.48
N ILE A 143 19.96 34.42 -4.29
CA ILE A 143 20.99 35.45 -4.12
C ILE A 143 20.44 36.86 -4.42
N ALA A 144 19.58 37.02 -5.44
CA ALA A 144 18.97 38.30 -5.77
C ALA A 144 18.06 38.83 -4.64
N ASN A 145 17.35 37.94 -3.94
CA ASN A 145 16.52 38.30 -2.78
C ASN A 145 17.36 38.78 -1.58
N ILE A 146 18.58 38.24 -1.41
CA ILE A 146 19.50 38.68 -0.35
C ILE A 146 20.09 40.04 -0.69
N ASN A 147 20.69 40.17 -1.89
CA ASN A 147 21.18 41.44 -2.40
C ASN A 147 21.41 41.35 -3.93
N PRO A 148 20.75 42.19 -4.74
CA PRO A 148 20.90 42.18 -6.20
C PRO A 148 22.34 42.36 -6.69
N SER A 149 23.18 43.06 -5.93
CA SER A 149 24.60 43.27 -6.26
C SER A 149 25.40 41.97 -6.29
N LEU A 150 24.97 40.94 -5.55
CA LEU A 150 25.63 39.62 -5.51
C LEU A 150 25.27 38.73 -6.70
N ALA A 151 24.10 38.94 -7.31
CA ALA A 151 23.61 38.15 -8.44
C ALA A 151 24.23 38.58 -9.79
N ASN A 152 24.69 39.84 -9.89
CA ASN A 152 25.25 40.40 -11.12
C ASN A 152 26.75 40.08 -11.28
N HIS A 153 27.06 39.00 -12.00
CA HIS A 153 28.44 38.62 -12.36
C HIS A 153 29.21 39.67 -13.20
N LEU A 154 28.52 40.68 -13.75
CA LEU A 154 29.12 41.72 -14.59
C LEU A 154 29.78 42.85 -13.78
N ASN A 155 29.42 43.01 -12.50
CA ASN A 155 29.94 44.11 -11.67
C ASN A 155 30.99 43.59 -10.67
N VAL A 156 32.21 43.37 -11.16
CA VAL A 156 33.36 42.88 -10.37
C VAL A 156 33.72 43.83 -9.21
N GLN A 157 33.24 45.09 -9.22
CA GLN A 157 33.66 46.12 -8.28
C GLN A 157 32.76 46.34 -7.05
N SER A 158 31.60 45.71 -6.90
CA SER A 158 30.78 45.94 -5.70
C SER A 158 29.93 44.73 -5.30
N LYS A 159 30.59 43.65 -4.85
CA LYS A 159 29.91 42.68 -3.98
C LYS A 159 29.68 43.36 -2.64
N SER A 160 28.43 43.52 -2.23
CA SER A 160 28.12 44.08 -0.91
C SER A 160 28.79 43.25 0.19
N ILE A 161 29.55 43.91 1.07
CA ILE A 161 30.22 43.32 2.25
C ILE A 161 29.65 43.88 3.56
N SER A 162 28.45 44.47 3.50
CA SER A 162 27.79 45.08 4.64
C SER A 162 27.47 44.05 5.72
N ASN A 163 27.36 44.51 6.97
CA ASN A 163 26.94 43.65 8.09
C ASN A 163 25.57 43.01 7.82
N GLU A 164 24.65 43.77 7.23
CA GLU A 164 23.32 43.29 6.86
C GLU A 164 23.40 42.18 5.80
N THR A 165 24.21 42.36 4.75
CA THR A 165 24.38 41.34 3.70
C THR A 165 24.98 40.05 4.28
N LEU A 166 25.98 40.16 5.16
CA LEU A 166 26.56 39.00 5.83
C LEU A 166 25.58 38.29 6.78
N ALA A 167 24.75 39.05 7.51
CA ALA A 167 23.71 38.50 8.38
C ALA A 167 22.64 37.76 7.57
N SER A 168 22.16 38.37 6.48
CA SER A 168 21.18 37.76 5.56
C SER A 168 21.74 36.50 4.88
N LEU A 169 23.00 36.53 4.40
CA LEU A 169 23.67 35.33 3.87
C LEU A 169 23.78 34.21 4.92
N THR A 170 24.13 34.56 6.16
CA THR A 170 24.24 33.59 7.26
C THR A 170 22.88 32.98 7.59
N SER A 171 21.83 33.81 7.65
CA SER A 171 20.45 33.37 7.86
C SER A 171 20.00 32.42 6.76
N GLU A 172 20.25 32.76 5.49
CA GLU A 172 19.86 31.93 4.34
C GLU A 172 20.61 30.59 4.34
N VAL A 173 21.92 30.58 4.59
CA VAL A 173 22.70 29.32 4.71
C VAL A 173 22.11 28.42 5.79
N ASN A 174 21.74 28.97 6.95
CA ASN A 174 21.15 28.20 8.03
C ASN A 174 19.76 27.67 7.66
N SER A 175 18.92 28.50 7.02
CA SER A 175 17.60 28.09 6.53
C SER A 175 17.71 26.94 5.51
N LEU A 176 18.62 27.06 4.53
CA LEU A 176 18.85 26.03 3.52
C LEU A 176 19.41 24.73 4.12
N LYS A 177 20.28 24.81 5.14
CA LYS A 177 20.74 23.63 5.88
C LYS A 177 19.59 22.94 6.61
N GLN A 178 18.72 23.70 7.25
CA GLN A 178 17.53 23.15 7.92
C GLN A 178 16.58 22.50 6.90
N LEU A 179 16.34 23.15 5.76
CA LEU A 179 15.52 22.60 4.68
C LEU A 179 16.13 21.31 4.11
N LYS A 180 17.45 21.25 3.94
CA LYS A 180 18.18 20.03 3.52
C LYS A 180 17.91 18.88 4.50
N GLN A 181 18.05 19.14 5.80
CA GLN A 181 17.79 18.16 6.85
C GLN A 181 16.34 17.68 6.82
N GLN A 182 15.38 18.61 6.77
CA GLN A 182 13.96 18.29 6.74
C GLN A 182 13.58 17.41 5.53
N ARG A 183 14.07 17.75 4.34
CA ARG A 183 13.80 16.94 3.13
C ARG A 183 14.44 15.56 3.20
N LEU A 184 15.64 15.46 3.79
CA LEU A 184 16.30 14.18 4.00
C LEU A 184 15.50 13.29 4.95
N GLU A 185 15.17 13.77 6.15
CA GLU A 185 14.37 13.02 7.13
C GLU A 185 13.06 12.54 6.50
N ARG A 186 12.37 13.43 5.76
CA ARG A 186 11.14 13.08 5.07
C ARG A 186 11.34 11.95 4.05
N LEU A 187 12.40 12.00 3.24
CA LEU A 187 12.72 10.95 2.27
C LEU A 187 13.16 9.64 2.94
N GLN A 188 13.80 9.70 4.11
CA GLN A 188 14.16 8.50 4.89
C GLN A 188 12.91 7.80 5.44
N ASP A 189 11.96 8.56 5.97
CA ASP A 189 10.67 8.03 6.44
C ASP A 189 9.87 7.41 5.29
N LEU A 190 9.80 8.11 4.15
CA LEU A 190 9.12 7.63 2.95
C LEU A 190 9.82 6.39 2.38
N GLY A 191 11.15 6.41 2.29
CA GLY A 191 11.95 5.28 1.82
C GLY A 191 11.77 4.04 2.69
N SER A 192 11.71 4.21 4.02
CA SER A 192 11.42 3.13 4.96
C SER A 192 10.01 2.58 4.76
N SER A 193 9.02 3.47 4.64
CA SER A 193 7.62 3.09 4.37
C SER A 193 7.46 2.35 3.04
N LEU A 194 8.18 2.76 1.99
CA LEU A 194 8.20 2.07 0.70
C LEU A 194 8.74 0.65 0.84
N ILE A 195 9.86 0.46 1.54
CA ILE A 195 10.46 -0.86 1.76
C ILE A 195 9.50 -1.77 2.52
N GLU A 196 8.87 -1.27 3.59
CA GLU A 196 7.87 -2.02 4.36
C GLU A 196 6.66 -2.44 3.50
N LEU A 197 6.12 -1.50 2.71
CA LEU A 197 4.98 -1.78 1.84
C LEU A 197 5.33 -2.75 0.70
N TRP A 198 6.54 -2.67 0.14
CA TRP A 198 6.99 -3.61 -0.88
C TRP A 198 7.17 -5.02 -0.34
N ASN A 199 7.75 -5.16 0.87
CA ASN A 199 7.89 -6.45 1.55
C ASN A 199 6.52 -7.04 1.92
N LEU A 200 5.56 -6.20 2.30
CA LEU A 200 4.21 -6.64 2.66
C LEU A 200 3.40 -7.10 1.43
N MET A 201 3.57 -6.42 0.30
CA MET A 201 2.78 -6.63 -0.92
C MET A 201 3.49 -7.49 -1.97
N ASP A 202 4.68 -8.02 -1.66
CA ASP A 202 5.56 -8.76 -2.59
C ASP A 202 5.73 -8.04 -3.95
N MET A 203 6.08 -6.74 -3.90
CA MET A 203 6.15 -5.89 -5.09
C MET A 203 7.30 -6.35 -6.02
N PRO A 204 7.08 -6.46 -7.35
CA PRO A 204 8.13 -6.84 -8.30
C PRO A 204 9.30 -5.84 -8.34
N MET A 205 10.51 -6.35 -8.59
CA MET A 205 11.74 -5.57 -8.58
C MET A 205 11.71 -4.39 -9.54
N GLU A 206 11.11 -4.54 -10.72
CA GLU A 206 11.01 -3.49 -11.74
C GLU A 206 10.32 -2.23 -11.20
N GLU A 207 9.33 -2.40 -10.33
CA GLU A 207 8.62 -1.29 -9.70
C GLU A 207 9.43 -0.67 -8.56
N GLN A 208 10.16 -1.50 -7.80
CA GLN A 208 11.07 -1.04 -6.74
C GLN A 208 12.22 -0.21 -7.31
N LEU A 209 12.79 -0.63 -8.45
CA LEU A 209 13.94 0.05 -9.10
C LEU A 209 13.66 1.53 -9.40
N ARG A 210 12.40 1.91 -9.68
CA ARG A 210 12.01 3.30 -9.94
C ARG A 210 12.29 4.23 -8.76
N PHE A 211 12.27 3.70 -7.54
CA PHE A 211 12.47 4.44 -6.29
C PHE A 211 13.79 4.12 -5.58
N ASN A 212 14.72 3.41 -6.23
CA ASN A 212 16.05 3.12 -5.67
C ASN A 212 16.80 4.37 -5.19
N HIS A 213 16.61 5.48 -5.88
CA HIS A 213 17.23 6.75 -5.51
C HIS A 213 16.73 7.27 -4.15
N VAL A 214 15.49 6.97 -3.77
CA VAL A 214 14.92 7.29 -2.44
C VAL A 214 15.38 6.28 -1.41
N THR A 215 15.29 4.98 -1.69
CA THR A 215 15.63 3.94 -0.72
C THR A 215 17.12 3.92 -0.37
N SER A 216 18.00 4.30 -1.30
CA SER A 216 19.43 4.48 -1.03
C SER A 216 19.71 5.59 0.02
N LEU A 217 18.80 6.56 0.19
CA LEU A 217 18.96 7.67 1.14
C LEU A 217 18.60 7.29 2.58
N VAL A 218 17.87 6.19 2.79
CA VAL A 218 17.41 5.73 4.11
C VAL A 218 18.56 5.61 5.11
N SER A 219 19.72 5.12 4.64
CA SER A 219 20.92 4.95 5.46
C SER A 219 21.98 6.05 5.28
N SER A 220 21.70 7.07 4.46
CA SER A 220 22.68 8.12 4.14
C SER A 220 22.72 9.21 5.23
N SER A 221 23.91 9.72 5.53
CA SER A 221 24.07 10.89 6.42
C SER A 221 23.89 12.21 5.65
N ILE A 222 23.58 13.32 6.36
CA ILE A 222 23.37 14.63 5.71
C ILE A 222 24.61 15.13 4.95
N ASP A 223 25.81 14.79 5.42
CA ASP A 223 27.08 15.25 4.85
C ASP A 223 27.48 14.47 3.59
N GLU A 224 27.06 13.20 3.48
CA GLU A 224 27.32 12.35 2.31
C GLU A 224 26.52 12.78 1.08
N ILE A 225 25.42 13.52 1.28
CA ILE A 225 24.52 13.92 0.20
C ILE A 225 25.07 15.14 -0.52
N THR A 226 25.75 14.86 -1.62
CA THR A 226 26.32 15.83 -2.55
C THR A 226 25.75 15.70 -3.97
N ARG A 227 24.98 14.64 -4.24
CA ARG A 227 24.41 14.38 -5.56
C ARG A 227 23.40 15.47 -5.93
N GLN A 228 23.58 16.06 -7.11
CA GLN A 228 22.68 17.09 -7.63
C GLN A 228 21.25 16.57 -7.74
N GLY A 229 20.31 17.38 -7.23
CA GLY A 229 18.87 17.11 -7.27
C GLY A 229 18.38 15.90 -6.50
N SER A 230 19.21 15.29 -5.64
CA SER A 230 18.78 14.14 -4.84
C SER A 230 17.72 14.50 -3.79
N LEU A 231 17.64 15.77 -3.38
CA LEU A 231 16.65 16.29 -2.42
C LEU A 231 15.73 17.32 -3.08
N ALA A 232 15.48 17.19 -4.38
CA ALA A 232 14.55 18.06 -5.09
C ALA A 232 13.11 17.83 -4.59
N ILE A 233 12.29 18.89 -4.58
CA ILE A 233 10.92 18.83 -4.05
C ILE A 233 10.06 17.79 -4.79
N HIS A 234 10.19 17.70 -6.11
CA HIS A 234 9.44 16.74 -6.92
C HIS A 234 9.78 15.29 -6.58
N ILE A 235 10.98 14.99 -6.07
CA ILE A 235 11.36 13.64 -5.61
C ILE A 235 10.63 13.30 -4.31
N VAL A 236 10.54 14.27 -3.39
CA VAL A 236 9.76 14.13 -2.15
C VAL A 236 8.29 13.88 -2.50
N GLU A 237 7.70 14.74 -3.33
CA GLU A 237 6.31 14.62 -3.78
C GLU A 237 6.04 13.28 -4.48
N GLN A 238 6.94 12.84 -5.36
CA GLN A 238 6.82 11.56 -6.05
C GLN A 238 6.83 10.38 -5.07
N ALA A 239 7.70 10.41 -4.06
CA ALA A 239 7.73 9.38 -3.02
C ALA A 239 6.48 9.40 -2.13
N GLU A 240 5.97 10.59 -1.77
CA GLU A 240 4.73 10.74 -1.01
C GLU A 240 3.53 10.15 -1.75
N VAL A 241 3.37 10.51 -3.03
CA VAL A 241 2.29 10.01 -3.88
C VAL A 241 2.37 8.49 -4.03
N GLU A 242 3.57 7.92 -4.16
CA GLU A 242 3.72 6.47 -4.26
C GLU A 242 3.37 5.76 -2.95
N VAL A 243 3.81 6.28 -1.80
CA VAL A 243 3.43 5.73 -0.49
C VAL A 243 1.92 5.80 -0.29
N GLU A 244 1.28 6.91 -0.68
CA GLU A 244 -0.18 7.05 -0.63
C GLU A 244 -0.87 6.03 -1.55
N ARG A 245 -0.39 5.90 -2.79
CA ARG A 245 -0.90 4.92 -3.76
C ARG A 245 -0.79 3.49 -3.24
N LEU A 246 0.35 3.12 -2.65
CA LEU A 246 0.58 1.78 -2.09
C LEU A 246 -0.28 1.52 -0.85
N ASN A 247 -0.48 2.52 0.02
CA ASN A 247 -1.39 2.41 1.15
C ASN A 247 -2.85 2.25 0.70
N ALA A 248 -3.29 3.02 -0.30
CA ALA A 248 -4.61 2.87 -0.90
C ALA A 248 -4.79 1.47 -1.51
N LEU A 249 -3.76 0.95 -2.19
CA LEU A 249 -3.76 -0.41 -2.74
C LEU A 249 -3.84 -1.47 -1.63
N LYS A 250 -3.05 -1.34 -0.56
CA LYS A 250 -3.11 -2.21 0.63
C LYS A 250 -4.52 -2.22 1.22
N THR A 251 -5.12 -1.05 1.44
CA THR A 251 -6.50 -0.92 1.93
C THR A 251 -7.49 -1.59 0.98
N SER A 252 -7.39 -1.36 -0.33
CA SER A 252 -8.25 -2.01 -1.33
C SER A 252 -8.14 -3.54 -1.28
N LYS A 253 -6.91 -4.07 -1.13
CA LYS A 253 -6.66 -5.51 -1.05
C LYS A 253 -7.18 -6.12 0.25
N LEU A 254 -7.04 -5.44 1.38
CA LEU A 254 -7.65 -5.87 2.64
C LEU A 254 -9.18 -5.95 2.53
N ARG A 255 -9.81 -4.95 1.90
CA ARG A 255 -11.27 -4.96 1.66
C ARG A 255 -11.69 -6.15 0.79
N GLU A 256 -10.94 -6.43 -0.29
CA GLU A 256 -11.16 -7.60 -1.14
C GLU A 256 -11.09 -8.92 -0.36
N LEU A 257 -10.07 -9.07 0.50
CA LEU A 257 -9.91 -10.25 1.35
C LEU A 257 -11.05 -10.40 2.37
N ILE A 258 -11.47 -9.30 3.00
CA ILE A 258 -12.60 -9.29 3.95
C ILE A 258 -13.88 -9.79 3.26
N PHE A 259 -14.21 -9.26 2.07
CA PHE A 259 -15.37 -9.74 1.32
C PHE A 259 -15.22 -11.20 0.88
N LYS A 260 -14.01 -11.65 0.54
CA LYS A 260 -13.75 -13.06 0.23
C LYS A 260 -14.02 -13.95 1.45
N ARG A 261 -13.64 -13.54 2.66
CA ARG A 261 -13.96 -14.26 3.90
C ARG A 261 -15.44 -14.25 4.23
N GLN A 262 -16.12 -13.12 4.02
CA GLN A 262 -17.58 -13.05 4.16
C GLN A 262 -18.28 -14.02 3.20
N ASN A 263 -17.85 -14.08 1.93
CA ASN A 263 -18.41 -15.03 0.96
C ASN A 263 -18.14 -16.48 1.35
N GLU A 264 -16.93 -16.80 1.82
CA GLU A 264 -16.58 -18.13 2.33
C GLU A 264 -17.48 -18.54 3.51
N LEU A 265 -17.70 -17.62 4.45
CA LEU A 265 -18.55 -17.82 5.62
C LEU A 265 -20.00 -18.14 5.21
N GLU A 266 -20.57 -17.36 4.29
CA GLU A 266 -21.92 -17.58 3.77
C GLU A 266 -22.05 -18.90 3.00
N GLU A 267 -21.04 -19.26 2.21
CA GLU A 267 -21.00 -20.54 1.51
C GLU A 267 -20.98 -21.71 2.49
N ILE A 268 -20.18 -21.63 3.56
CA ILE A 268 -20.16 -22.65 4.61
C ILE A 268 -21.55 -22.79 5.22
N TYR A 269 -22.18 -21.69 5.65
CA TYR A 269 -23.51 -21.74 6.28
C TYR A 269 -24.60 -22.28 5.35
N ARG A 270 -24.59 -21.84 4.09
CA ARG A 270 -25.50 -22.35 3.05
C ARG A 270 -25.33 -23.86 2.85
N ASN A 271 -24.09 -24.35 2.76
CA ASN A 271 -23.79 -25.76 2.56
C ASN A 271 -24.22 -26.64 3.75
N VAL A 272 -24.29 -26.08 4.96
CA VAL A 272 -24.73 -26.81 6.16
C VAL A 272 -26.18 -26.55 6.53
N HIS A 273 -26.93 -25.90 5.64
CA HIS A 273 -28.34 -25.54 5.79
C HIS A 273 -28.63 -24.75 7.08
N MET A 274 -27.67 -23.91 7.48
CA MET A 274 -27.85 -22.91 8.51
C MET A 274 -28.44 -21.67 7.89
N ASP A 275 -29.49 -21.15 8.51
CA ASP A 275 -30.09 -19.89 8.10
C ASP A 275 -29.44 -18.76 8.90
N VAL A 276 -28.76 -17.87 8.17
CA VAL A 276 -28.07 -16.71 8.72
C VAL A 276 -28.50 -15.50 7.88
N ASP A 277 -28.77 -14.37 8.55
CA ASP A 277 -29.08 -13.12 7.88
C ASP A 277 -27.81 -12.50 7.26
N SER A 278 -27.43 -13.04 6.10
CA SER A 278 -26.26 -12.64 5.33
C SER A 278 -26.34 -11.18 4.88
N GLU A 279 -27.54 -10.66 4.58
CA GLU A 279 -27.71 -9.30 4.09
C GLU A 279 -27.43 -8.28 5.21
N THR A 280 -28.00 -8.47 6.39
CA THR A 280 -27.70 -7.63 7.56
C THR A 280 -26.22 -7.74 7.94
N ALA A 281 -25.63 -8.94 7.89
CA ALA A 281 -24.20 -9.12 8.16
C ALA A 281 -23.30 -8.35 7.17
N ARG A 282 -23.64 -8.36 5.87
CA ARG A 282 -22.93 -7.58 4.84
C ARG A 282 -23.05 -6.08 5.07
N GLN A 283 -24.23 -5.58 5.46
CA GLN A 283 -24.44 -4.17 5.74
C GLN A 283 -23.63 -3.69 6.95
N ILE A 284 -23.63 -4.47 8.03
CA ILE A 284 -22.78 -4.20 9.21
C ILE A 284 -21.31 -4.20 8.81
N LEU A 285 -20.87 -5.17 8.00
CA LEU A 285 -19.49 -5.26 7.54
C LEU A 285 -19.07 -4.03 6.72
N ILE A 286 -19.89 -3.59 5.78
CA ILE A 286 -19.65 -2.38 4.98
C ILE A 286 -19.52 -1.16 5.89
N GLN A 287 -20.45 -0.99 6.84
CA GLN A 287 -20.41 0.13 7.78
C GLN A 287 -19.13 0.14 8.62
N LEU A 288 -18.66 -1.03 9.07
CA LEU A 288 -17.39 -1.16 9.81
C LEU A 288 -16.17 -0.81 8.93
N MET A 289 -16.20 -1.15 7.65
CA MET A 289 -15.12 -0.84 6.71
C MET A 289 -15.05 0.65 6.34
N GLU A 290 -16.20 1.34 6.36
CA GLU A 290 -16.32 2.77 6.09
C GLU A 290 -16.02 3.64 7.32
N SER A 291 -16.24 3.12 8.54
CA SER A 291 -15.99 3.84 9.79
C SER A 291 -14.51 4.10 10.10
N GLY A 292 -13.59 3.79 9.19
CA GLY A 292 -12.15 3.94 9.38
C GLY A 292 -11.55 3.00 10.44
N SER A 293 -12.25 1.89 10.75
CA SER A 293 -11.73 0.88 11.67
C SER A 293 -10.50 0.17 11.09
N ASP A 294 -9.67 -0.41 11.96
CA ASP A 294 -8.50 -1.17 11.52
C ASP A 294 -8.91 -2.41 10.73
N LEU A 295 -8.82 -2.33 9.41
CA LEU A 295 -9.16 -3.40 8.48
C LEU A 295 -8.35 -4.68 8.71
N SER A 296 -7.13 -4.57 9.27
CA SER A 296 -6.30 -5.74 9.56
C SER A 296 -6.91 -6.57 10.70
N ASN A 297 -7.36 -5.91 11.77
CA ASN A 297 -8.05 -6.56 12.87
C ASN A 297 -9.42 -7.11 12.46
N LEU A 298 -10.14 -6.38 11.60
CA LEU A 298 -11.40 -6.85 11.04
C LEU A 298 -11.22 -8.13 10.21
N LEU A 299 -10.19 -8.18 9.35
CA LEU A 299 -9.87 -9.37 8.57
C LEU A 299 -9.54 -10.58 9.48
N SER A 300 -8.74 -10.36 10.53
CA SER A 300 -8.43 -11.41 11.52
C SER A 300 -9.70 -11.93 12.22
N SER A 301 -10.61 -11.03 12.61
CA SER A 301 -11.91 -11.44 13.18
C SER A 301 -12.76 -12.25 12.20
N MET A 302 -12.74 -11.89 10.91
CA MET A 302 -13.41 -12.66 9.87
C MET A 302 -12.79 -14.05 9.68
N ASP A 303 -11.45 -14.16 9.75
CA ASP A 303 -10.77 -15.46 9.73
C ASP A 303 -11.21 -16.35 10.91
N ASP A 304 -11.33 -15.79 12.11
CA ASP A 304 -11.83 -16.51 13.29
C ASP A 304 -13.29 -16.98 13.11
N GLN A 305 -14.14 -16.15 12.51
CA GLN A 305 -15.52 -16.54 12.21
C GLN A 305 -15.59 -17.67 11.18
N VAL A 306 -14.75 -17.64 10.15
CA VAL A 306 -14.64 -18.72 9.16
C VAL A 306 -14.20 -20.02 9.84
N VAL A 307 -13.22 -19.98 10.76
CA VAL A 307 -12.78 -21.17 11.52
C VAL A 307 -13.94 -21.74 12.34
N LYS A 308 -14.67 -20.90 13.07
CA LYS A 308 -15.85 -21.32 13.85
C LYS A 308 -16.92 -21.94 12.96
N ALA A 309 -17.19 -21.35 11.79
CA ALA A 309 -18.16 -21.89 10.83
C ALA A 309 -17.72 -23.24 10.26
N LYS A 310 -16.42 -23.44 9.99
CA LYS A 310 -15.86 -24.75 9.57
C LYS A 310 -15.99 -25.81 10.66
N GLU A 311 -15.82 -25.45 11.93
CA GLU A 311 -16.05 -26.35 13.06
C GLU A 311 -17.54 -26.74 13.15
N GLN A 312 -18.44 -25.76 13.03
CA GLN A 312 -19.88 -26.01 13.00
C GLN A 312 -20.28 -26.92 11.84
N ALA A 313 -19.72 -26.68 10.64
CA ALA A 313 -19.92 -27.53 9.49
C ALA A 313 -19.48 -28.97 9.72
N SER A 314 -18.30 -29.14 10.31
CA SER A 314 -17.75 -30.46 10.66
C SER A 314 -18.63 -31.19 11.68
N SER A 315 -19.16 -30.46 12.67
CA SER A 315 -20.06 -31.01 13.69
C SER A 315 -21.41 -31.45 13.11
N ARG A 316 -21.96 -30.70 12.14
CA ARG A 316 -23.25 -31.01 11.49
C ARG A 316 -23.14 -32.10 10.42
N LYS A 317 -21.93 -32.37 9.93
CA LYS A 317 -21.67 -33.28 8.80
C LYS A 317 -22.34 -34.64 8.94
N GLU A 318 -22.17 -35.34 10.07
CA GLU A 318 -22.73 -36.69 10.23
C GLU A 318 -24.26 -36.70 10.23
N VAL A 319 -24.90 -35.65 10.76
CA VAL A 319 -26.35 -35.50 10.71
C VAL A 319 -26.80 -35.25 9.27
N LEU A 320 -26.15 -34.33 8.56
CA LEU A 320 -26.46 -34.01 7.17
C LEU A 320 -26.26 -35.20 6.22
N ASP A 321 -25.20 -35.99 6.39
CA ASP A 321 -24.96 -37.22 5.63
C ASP A 321 -26.10 -38.25 5.81
N LYS A 322 -26.70 -38.30 7.00
CA LYS A 322 -27.87 -39.14 7.28
C LYS A 322 -29.16 -38.54 6.72
N VAL A 323 -29.32 -37.22 6.79
CA VAL A 323 -30.44 -36.49 6.16
C VAL A 323 -30.48 -36.76 4.67
N GLU A 324 -29.34 -36.71 3.97
CA GLU A 324 -29.28 -36.95 2.53
C GLU A 324 -29.70 -38.39 2.18
N LYS A 325 -29.23 -39.38 2.94
CA LYS A 325 -29.64 -40.79 2.77
C LYS A 325 -31.14 -40.98 2.99
N TRP A 326 -31.70 -40.35 4.04
CA TRP A 326 -33.12 -40.40 4.33
C TRP A 326 -33.95 -39.69 3.25
N LYS A 327 -33.51 -38.51 2.78
CA LYS A 327 -34.17 -37.74 1.73
C LYS A 327 -34.21 -38.52 0.42
N HIS A 328 -33.09 -39.14 0.02
CA HIS A 328 -33.03 -40.01 -1.15
C HIS A 328 -33.99 -41.20 -1.03
N ALA A 329 -34.01 -41.88 0.13
CA ALA A 329 -34.94 -42.98 0.37
C ALA A 329 -36.41 -42.54 0.31
N SER A 330 -36.72 -41.35 0.84
CA SER A 330 -38.07 -40.77 0.84
C SER A 330 -38.51 -40.32 -0.57
N GLN A 331 -37.57 -39.87 -1.40
CA GLN A 331 -37.83 -39.58 -2.82
C GLN A 331 -38.13 -40.86 -3.60
N GLU A 332 -37.37 -41.94 -3.37
CA GLU A 332 -37.65 -43.24 -4.00
C GLU A 332 -38.97 -43.85 -3.49
N GLU A 333 -39.38 -43.60 -2.24
CA GLU A 333 -40.70 -43.96 -1.73
C GLU A 333 -41.83 -43.25 -2.50
N SER A 334 -41.69 -41.92 -2.67
CA SER A 334 -42.68 -41.13 -3.39
C SER A 334 -42.77 -41.55 -4.86
N TRP A 335 -41.63 -41.80 -5.51
CA TRP A 335 -41.58 -42.32 -6.87
C TRP A 335 -42.23 -43.71 -6.98
N LEU A 336 -41.98 -44.61 -6.04
CA LEU A 336 -42.60 -45.94 -6.01
C LEU A 336 -44.12 -45.83 -5.83
N ASP A 337 -44.58 -44.92 -4.98
CA ASP A 337 -46.00 -44.66 -4.74
C ASP A 337 -46.71 -44.13 -5.98
N GLU A 338 -46.08 -43.23 -6.74
CA GLU A 338 -46.58 -42.76 -8.04
C GLU A 338 -46.61 -43.90 -9.06
N TYR A 339 -45.55 -44.70 -9.11
CA TYR A 339 -45.46 -45.85 -10.01
C TYR A 339 -46.45 -46.98 -9.64
N GLU A 340 -46.83 -47.14 -8.36
CA GLU A 340 -47.87 -48.09 -7.94
C GLU A 340 -49.29 -47.64 -8.27
N LYS A 341 -49.51 -46.35 -8.52
CA LYS A 341 -50.80 -45.79 -8.94
C LYS A 341 -51.00 -45.77 -10.46
N ASP A 342 -49.96 -46.00 -11.25
CA ASP A 342 -50.02 -45.99 -12.70
C ASP A 342 -50.66 -47.29 -13.26
N ASP A 343 -51.90 -47.18 -13.77
CA ASP A 343 -52.64 -48.29 -14.37
C ASP A 343 -51.95 -48.84 -15.64
N ASN A 344 -51.13 -48.03 -16.32
CA ASN A 344 -50.40 -48.42 -17.53
C ASN A 344 -49.02 -49.02 -17.23
N ARG A 345 -48.69 -49.27 -15.96
CA ARG A 345 -47.39 -49.79 -15.50
C ARG A 345 -46.94 -51.10 -16.16
N TYR A 346 -47.89 -51.95 -16.54
CA TYR A 346 -47.62 -53.23 -17.20
C TYR A 346 -47.89 -53.21 -18.70
N SER A 347 -48.23 -52.05 -19.29
CA SER A 347 -48.41 -51.92 -20.73
C SER A 347 -47.08 -52.22 -21.45
N ALA A 348 -47.14 -53.02 -22.52
CA ALA A 348 -45.98 -53.64 -23.17
C ALA A 348 -45.10 -52.64 -23.97
N GLY A 349 -44.43 -51.72 -23.27
CA GLY A 349 -43.47 -50.76 -23.82
C GLY A 349 -42.00 -51.17 -23.62
N LYS A 350 -41.10 -50.61 -24.44
CA LYS A 350 -39.65 -50.68 -24.20
C LYS A 350 -39.32 -49.93 -22.89
N GLY A 351 -38.82 -50.64 -21.88
CA GLY A 351 -38.38 -50.05 -20.60
C GLY A 351 -39.10 -50.56 -19.33
N VAL A 352 -40.19 -51.30 -19.46
CA VAL A 352 -40.98 -51.84 -18.32
C VAL A 352 -40.13 -52.66 -17.36
N HIS A 353 -39.26 -53.53 -17.87
CA HIS A 353 -38.37 -54.35 -17.04
C HIS A 353 -37.32 -53.52 -16.27
N ILE A 354 -36.93 -52.35 -16.77
CA ILE A 354 -36.00 -51.44 -16.08
C ILE A 354 -36.73 -50.74 -14.92
N ASN A 355 -37.93 -50.24 -15.17
CA ASN A 355 -38.77 -49.61 -14.13
C ASN A 355 -39.20 -50.64 -13.07
N LEU A 356 -39.48 -51.88 -13.47
CA LEU A 356 -39.76 -52.96 -12.53
C LEU A 356 -38.55 -53.28 -11.64
N LYS A 357 -37.33 -53.33 -12.21
CA LYS A 357 -36.09 -53.47 -11.44
C LYS A 357 -35.85 -52.29 -10.50
N ARG A 358 -36.13 -51.06 -10.93
CA ARG A 358 -36.03 -49.87 -10.06
C ARG A 358 -37.05 -49.95 -8.93
N ALA A 359 -38.29 -50.34 -9.19
CA ALA A 359 -39.32 -50.49 -8.18
C ALA A 359 -38.95 -51.55 -7.13
N GLU A 360 -38.34 -52.66 -7.53
CA GLU A 360 -37.88 -53.66 -6.57
C GLU A 360 -36.74 -53.13 -5.69
N LYS A 361 -35.79 -52.39 -6.28
CA LYS A 361 -34.74 -51.70 -5.52
C LYS A 361 -35.32 -50.64 -4.57
N ALA A 362 -36.31 -49.87 -5.04
CA ALA A 362 -37.01 -48.86 -4.25
C ALA A 362 -37.75 -49.50 -3.07
N ARG A 363 -38.42 -50.64 -3.25
CA ARG A 363 -39.07 -51.38 -2.14
C ARG A 363 -38.10 -51.76 -1.03
N ILE A 364 -36.91 -52.26 -1.40
CA ILE A 364 -35.85 -52.60 -0.43
C ILE A 364 -35.36 -51.34 0.30
N LEU A 365 -35.29 -50.20 -0.37
CA LEU A 365 -34.91 -48.93 0.25
C LEU A 365 -36.02 -48.40 1.17
N VAL A 366 -37.28 -48.47 0.73
CA VAL A 366 -38.49 -48.10 1.50
C VAL A 366 -38.64 -48.92 2.77
N SER A 367 -38.33 -50.23 2.72
CA SER A 367 -38.35 -51.07 3.92
C SER A 367 -37.29 -50.67 4.95
N LYS A 368 -36.23 -49.97 4.53
CA LYS A 368 -35.16 -49.46 5.42
C LYS A 368 -35.43 -48.04 5.94
N ILE A 369 -36.45 -47.34 5.45
CA ILE A 369 -36.78 -45.99 5.91
C ILE A 369 -37.00 -45.90 7.43
N PRO A 370 -37.74 -46.81 8.10
CA PRO A 370 -37.91 -46.74 9.56
C PRO A 370 -36.58 -46.71 10.31
N SER A 371 -35.63 -47.59 9.95
CA SER A 371 -34.33 -47.64 10.61
C SER A 371 -33.45 -46.43 10.26
N LEU A 372 -33.56 -45.87 9.05
CA LEU A 372 -32.89 -44.60 8.70
C LEU A 372 -33.40 -43.44 9.56
N VAL A 373 -34.72 -43.34 9.74
CA VAL A 373 -35.36 -42.30 10.57
C VAL A 373 -34.95 -42.46 12.04
N GLU A 374 -35.01 -43.67 12.60
CA GLU A 374 -34.57 -43.93 13.99
C GLU A 374 -33.10 -43.56 14.20
N ASN A 375 -32.21 -43.96 13.29
CA ASN A 375 -30.78 -43.65 13.35
C ASN A 375 -30.47 -42.15 13.19
N LEU A 376 -31.28 -41.44 12.41
CA LEU A 376 -31.18 -39.99 12.23
C LEU A 376 -31.67 -39.27 13.49
N THR A 377 -32.85 -39.63 14.01
CA THR A 377 -33.42 -39.09 15.25
C THR A 377 -32.48 -39.29 16.44
N ALA A 378 -31.90 -40.48 16.60
CA ALA A 378 -30.93 -40.75 17.66
C ALA A 378 -29.69 -39.86 17.54
N LYS A 379 -29.20 -39.61 16.31
CA LYS A 379 -28.04 -38.77 16.08
C LYS A 379 -28.32 -37.29 16.30
N ILE A 380 -29.48 -36.80 15.88
CA ILE A 380 -29.91 -35.42 16.15
C ILE A 380 -30.01 -35.20 17.66
N LYS A 381 -30.69 -36.09 18.40
CA LYS A 381 -30.80 -36.00 19.87
C LYS A 381 -29.43 -36.01 20.56
N ALA A 382 -28.49 -36.82 20.08
CA ALA A 382 -27.11 -36.82 20.59
C ALA A 382 -26.40 -35.50 20.32
N TRP A 383 -26.53 -34.96 19.11
CA TRP A 383 -25.94 -33.67 18.71
C TRP A 383 -26.53 -32.50 19.50
N GLU A 384 -27.87 -32.44 19.66
CA GLU A 384 -28.55 -31.39 20.43
C GLU A 384 -28.16 -31.43 21.91
N LYS A 385 -27.98 -32.64 22.47
CA LYS A 385 -27.49 -32.81 23.85
C LYS A 385 -26.04 -32.35 24.01
N GLU A 386 -25.18 -32.62 23.02
CA GLU A 386 -23.78 -32.21 23.03
C GLU A 386 -23.61 -30.68 22.88
N ARG A 387 -24.39 -30.07 21.98
CA ARG A 387 -24.31 -28.64 21.68
C ARG A 387 -25.22 -27.75 22.55
N GLY A 388 -26.20 -28.34 23.23
CA GLY A 388 -27.14 -27.61 24.10
C GLY A 388 -28.16 -26.75 23.35
N MET A 389 -28.36 -26.98 22.06
CA MET A 389 -29.25 -26.20 21.21
C MET A 389 -29.98 -27.07 20.18
N PRO A 390 -31.20 -26.70 19.72
CA PRO A 390 -31.92 -27.47 18.70
C PRO A 390 -31.20 -27.50 17.36
N PHE A 391 -31.27 -28.64 16.66
CA PHE A 391 -30.75 -28.76 15.31
C PHE A 391 -31.75 -28.17 14.31
N LEU A 392 -31.46 -26.97 13.83
CA LEU A 392 -32.26 -26.30 12.80
C LEU A 392 -31.80 -26.72 11.40
N TYR A 393 -32.75 -26.93 10.50
CA TYR A 393 -32.56 -27.17 9.07
C TYR A 393 -33.48 -26.21 8.31
N HIS A 394 -32.93 -25.19 7.65
CA HIS A 394 -33.69 -24.10 7.01
C HIS A 394 -34.75 -23.46 7.95
N LYS A 395 -34.34 -22.99 9.13
CA LYS A 395 -35.18 -22.39 10.19
C LYS A 395 -36.13 -23.33 10.95
N ALA A 396 -36.30 -24.58 10.52
CA ALA A 396 -37.18 -25.54 11.21
C ALA A 396 -36.39 -26.56 12.05
N PRO A 397 -36.84 -26.92 13.27
CA PRO A 397 -36.24 -28.03 14.03
C PRO A 397 -36.38 -29.35 13.26
N LEU A 398 -35.25 -29.99 12.94
CA LEU A 398 -35.25 -31.18 12.09
C LEU A 398 -35.98 -32.37 12.73
N LEU A 399 -35.95 -32.48 14.06
CA LEU A 399 -36.73 -33.50 14.78
C LEU A 399 -38.24 -33.38 14.52
N HIS A 400 -38.75 -32.15 14.53
CA HIS A 400 -40.18 -31.91 14.29
C HIS A 400 -40.56 -32.30 12.85
N THR A 401 -39.75 -31.92 11.87
CA THR A 401 -39.97 -32.31 10.46
C THR A 401 -39.94 -33.83 10.27
N LEU A 402 -39.09 -34.55 11.02
CA LEU A 402 -39.07 -36.01 10.99
C LEU A 402 -40.32 -36.62 11.64
N GLU A 403 -40.82 -36.05 12.73
CA GLU A 403 -42.07 -36.49 13.37
C GLU A 403 -43.26 -36.29 12.44
N GLU A 404 -43.37 -35.13 11.78
CA GLU A 404 -44.39 -34.87 10.76
C GLU A 404 -44.31 -35.88 9.60
N TYR A 405 -43.10 -36.21 9.15
CA TYR A 405 -42.90 -37.23 8.11
C TYR A 405 -43.37 -38.62 8.57
N ILE A 406 -43.06 -39.04 9.80
CA ILE A 406 -43.50 -40.33 10.35
C ILE A 406 -45.03 -40.40 10.37
N ILE A 407 -45.70 -39.35 10.86
CA ILE A 407 -47.16 -39.26 10.93
C ILE A 407 -47.76 -39.34 9.53
N SER A 408 -47.30 -38.49 8.60
CA SER A 408 -47.78 -38.47 7.21
C SER A 408 -47.60 -39.82 6.51
N ARG A 409 -46.48 -40.50 6.76
CA ARG A 409 -46.21 -41.84 6.21
C ARG A 409 -47.17 -42.88 6.77
N GLN A 410 -47.46 -42.84 8.07
CA GLN A 410 -48.42 -43.75 8.72
C GLN A 410 -49.84 -43.51 8.19
N GLU A 411 -50.25 -42.26 8.03
CA GLU A 411 -51.55 -41.89 7.45
C GLU A 411 -51.69 -42.42 6.01
N LYS A 412 -50.67 -42.27 5.17
CA LYS A 412 -50.65 -42.82 3.80
C LYS A 412 -50.77 -44.35 3.79
N GLN A 413 -50.08 -45.04 4.70
CA GLN A 413 -50.18 -46.50 4.81
C GLN A 413 -51.57 -46.93 5.29
N GLU A 414 -52.15 -46.20 6.23
CA GLU A 414 -53.50 -46.45 6.74
C GLU A 414 -54.57 -46.16 5.68
N GLU A 415 -54.42 -45.11 4.88
CA GLU A 415 -55.27 -44.82 3.74
C GLU A 415 -55.19 -45.92 2.67
N LYS A 416 -53.98 -46.42 2.36
CA LYS A 416 -53.82 -47.60 1.50
C LYS A 416 -54.49 -48.84 2.08
N ARG A 417 -54.45 -49.04 3.41
CA ARG A 417 -55.16 -50.14 4.09
C ARG A 417 -56.67 -49.99 3.95
N ARG A 418 -57.23 -48.81 4.28
CA ARG A 418 -58.66 -48.49 4.14
C ARG A 418 -59.15 -48.63 2.70
N SER A 419 -58.39 -48.17 1.71
CA SER A 419 -58.73 -48.32 0.29
C SER A 419 -58.79 -49.80 -0.14
N ARG A 420 -57.85 -50.63 0.33
CA ARG A 420 -57.89 -52.08 0.08
C ARG A 420 -59.09 -52.75 0.75
N GLU A 421 -59.46 -52.33 1.96
CA GLU A 421 -60.65 -52.81 2.67
C GLU A 421 -61.95 -52.38 1.98
N GLN A 422 -62.03 -51.13 1.53
CA GLN A 422 -63.17 -50.62 0.75
C GLN A 422 -63.31 -51.36 -0.59
N LYS A 423 -62.19 -51.62 -1.28
CA LYS A 423 -62.18 -52.44 -2.51
C LYS A 423 -62.66 -53.87 -2.23
N ARG A 424 -62.22 -54.50 -1.13
CA ARG A 424 -62.72 -55.82 -0.71
C ARG A 424 -64.21 -55.81 -0.42
N LEU A 425 -64.74 -54.77 0.22
CA LEU A 425 -66.18 -54.65 0.48
C LEU A 425 -66.96 -54.43 -0.82
N GLN A 426 -66.47 -53.60 -1.76
CA GLN A 426 -67.06 -53.47 -3.09
C GLN A 426 -67.05 -54.79 -3.86
N ASP A 427 -65.94 -55.52 -3.82
CA ASP A 427 -65.82 -56.84 -4.46
C ASP A 427 -66.80 -57.85 -3.80
N GLN A 428 -66.96 -57.82 -2.47
CA GLN A 428 -67.95 -58.64 -1.76
C GLN A 428 -69.39 -58.26 -2.13
N PHE A 429 -69.71 -56.97 -2.20
CA PHE A 429 -71.01 -56.49 -2.69
C PHE A 429 -71.26 -56.89 -4.15
N ALA A 430 -70.24 -56.86 -5.01
CA ALA A 430 -70.34 -57.32 -6.39
C ALA A 430 -70.63 -58.82 -6.46
N VAL A 431 -69.92 -59.64 -5.68
CA VAL A 431 -70.16 -61.09 -5.57
C VAL A 431 -71.54 -61.39 -4.95
N GLU A 432 -71.98 -60.61 -3.96
CA GLU A 432 -73.31 -60.74 -3.35
C GLU A 432 -74.42 -60.37 -4.35
N GLN A 433 -74.25 -59.30 -5.13
CA GLN A 433 -75.15 -58.96 -6.25
C GLN A 433 -75.16 -60.07 -7.33
N GLU A 434 -74.00 -60.65 -7.66
CA GLU A 434 -73.92 -61.79 -8.59
C GLU A 434 -74.58 -63.07 -8.04
N THR A 435 -74.58 -63.28 -6.71
CA THR A 435 -75.27 -64.41 -6.08
C THR A 435 -76.78 -64.18 -5.87
N ILE A 436 -77.24 -62.93 -5.77
CA ILE A 436 -78.65 -62.55 -5.66
C ILE A 436 -79.33 -62.53 -7.03
N TYR A 437 -78.67 -62.04 -8.09
CA TYR A 437 -79.14 -62.11 -9.48
C TYR A 437 -78.67 -63.39 -10.17
N GLY A 438 -79.13 -64.52 -9.62
CA GLY A 438 -78.62 -65.85 -9.91
C GLY A 438 -78.50 -66.26 -11.38
N SER A 439 -77.72 -67.33 -11.57
CA SER A 439 -77.76 -68.28 -12.68
C SER A 439 -78.89 -68.02 -13.69
N LYS A 440 -78.51 -67.49 -14.87
CA LYS A 440 -78.99 -67.89 -16.20
C LYS A 440 -78.35 -67.01 -17.28
N SER A 441 -77.39 -67.57 -17.99
CA SER A 441 -77.33 -67.36 -19.44
C SER A 441 -76.56 -68.52 -20.09
N ALA A 442 -77.34 -69.48 -20.57
CA ALA A 442 -76.94 -70.37 -21.62
C ALA A 442 -76.62 -69.57 -22.88
N LYS A 443 -75.42 -69.77 -23.45
CA LYS A 443 -75.20 -70.29 -24.81
C LYS A 443 -73.72 -70.30 -25.14
N LYS A 444 -73.17 -71.53 -25.22
CA LYS A 444 -72.03 -71.87 -26.08
C LYS A 444 -72.36 -71.53 -27.54
N PRO A 445 -71.34 -71.32 -28.37
CA PRO A 445 -71.13 -72.27 -29.47
C PRO A 445 -69.84 -73.08 -29.31
N LEU A 446 -69.92 -74.31 -29.80
CA LEU A 446 -68.85 -75.31 -29.94
C LEU A 446 -67.88 -74.95 -31.07
N GLY A 447 -66.65 -75.45 -30.91
CA GLY A 447 -65.73 -75.83 -32.00
C GLY A 447 -64.28 -75.57 -31.59
N ASN A 448 -63.37 -76.53 -31.41
CA ASN A 448 -63.38 -77.97 -31.58
C ASN A 448 -62.43 -78.60 -30.54
N ALA A 449 -62.81 -79.78 -30.07
CA ALA A 449 -61.99 -80.63 -29.24
C ALA A 449 -60.94 -81.38 -30.09
N ASN A 450 -59.74 -81.51 -29.53
CA ASN A 450 -59.01 -82.77 -29.56
C ASN A 450 -58.61 -83.10 -28.12
N THR A 451 -59.47 -83.89 -27.48
CA THR A 451 -59.18 -84.76 -26.33
C THR A 451 -58.11 -85.78 -26.77
N VAL A 452 -57.22 -86.31 -25.92
CA VAL A 452 -57.50 -87.29 -24.85
C VAL A 452 -56.34 -87.29 -23.80
N PRO A 453 -56.48 -87.94 -22.62
CA PRO A 453 -56.28 -87.29 -21.33
C PRO A 453 -55.33 -88.11 -20.42
N GLY A 454 -55.13 -87.67 -19.17
CA GLY A 454 -54.44 -88.48 -18.17
C GLY A 454 -54.22 -87.76 -16.84
N THR A 455 -55.29 -87.58 -16.07
CA THR A 455 -55.28 -87.25 -14.62
C THR A 455 -55.02 -88.51 -13.78
N PRO A 456 -55.05 -88.50 -12.42
CA PRO A 456 -54.51 -87.57 -11.40
C PRO A 456 -53.89 -88.31 -10.17
N ASN A 457 -53.25 -87.59 -9.22
CA ASN A 457 -53.39 -87.75 -7.75
C ASN A 457 -52.26 -86.98 -7.03
N SER A 458 -52.53 -86.02 -6.14
CA SER A 458 -53.06 -86.14 -4.77
C SER A 458 -52.05 -86.68 -3.75
N ARG A 459 -51.87 -85.86 -2.70
CA ARG A 459 -51.41 -86.15 -1.32
C ARG A 459 -49.90 -86.05 -0.96
N ARG A 460 -49.66 -85.00 -0.16
CA ARG A 460 -49.30 -85.06 1.29
C ARG A 460 -47.81 -84.96 1.65
N MET A 461 -47.52 -83.89 2.41
CA MET A 461 -46.63 -83.75 3.57
C MET A 461 -45.17 -84.21 3.46
N SER A 462 -44.27 -83.28 3.79
CA SER A 462 -43.40 -83.36 4.97
C SER A 462 -42.02 -82.76 4.68
N THR A 463 -41.69 -81.71 5.45
CA THR A 463 -40.31 -81.40 5.85
C THR A 463 -39.64 -82.64 6.45
N PRO A 464 -38.31 -82.73 6.37
CA PRO A 464 -37.58 -82.45 7.60
C PRO A 464 -36.35 -81.57 7.42
N SER A 465 -36.16 -80.74 8.44
CA SER A 465 -34.94 -80.04 8.80
C SER A 465 -33.71 -80.95 8.91
N GLY A 466 -32.57 -80.33 8.62
CA GLY A 466 -31.36 -80.47 9.44
C GLY A 466 -30.27 -81.31 8.81
N ARG A 467 -29.14 -80.69 8.50
CA ARG A 467 -28.06 -80.46 9.48
C ARG A 467 -26.78 -79.99 8.78
N TYR A 468 -26.14 -79.02 9.44
CA TYR A 468 -24.70 -78.73 9.49
C TYR A 468 -23.89 -78.51 8.21
N GLY A 469 -23.27 -77.33 8.16
CA GLY A 469 -21.84 -77.27 8.51
C GLY A 469 -20.88 -77.15 7.34
N ALA A 470 -20.64 -75.88 6.96
CA ALA A 470 -19.40 -75.29 6.47
C ALA A 470 -18.19 -76.21 6.21
N SER A 471 -17.60 -76.09 5.02
CA SER A 471 -16.15 -76.17 4.86
C SER A 471 -15.60 -75.03 3.99
N ILE A 472 -14.84 -74.20 4.67
CA ILE A 472 -13.69 -73.40 4.25
C ILE A 472 -13.03 -73.87 2.94
N GLY A 473 -12.70 -72.90 2.06
CA GLY A 473 -11.83 -73.08 0.91
C GLY A 473 -11.33 -71.75 0.37
N LYS A 474 -10.18 -71.31 0.90
CA LYS A 474 -9.45 -70.09 0.51
C LYS A 474 -8.76 -70.25 -0.85
N GLU A 475 -8.72 -69.11 -1.56
CA GLU A 475 -7.63 -68.58 -2.40
C GLU A 475 -7.01 -69.44 -3.52
N LYS A 476 -7.08 -68.92 -4.74
CA LYS A 476 -5.91 -68.92 -5.63
C LYS A 476 -5.89 -67.69 -6.54
N ARG A 477 -4.82 -66.89 -6.40
CA ARG A 477 -4.40 -65.84 -7.33
C ARG A 477 -4.00 -66.46 -8.68
N GLY A 478 -4.25 -65.72 -9.76
CA GLY A 478 -3.69 -65.99 -11.08
C GLY A 478 -3.89 -64.78 -12.00
N SER A 479 -2.76 -64.17 -12.38
CA SER A 479 -2.60 -63.03 -13.28
C SER A 479 -3.00 -63.33 -14.73
N GLY A 480 -3.33 -62.30 -15.52
CA GLY A 480 -3.45 -62.43 -16.99
C GLY A 480 -4.11 -61.24 -17.67
N HIS A 481 -3.28 -60.41 -18.30
CA HIS A 481 -3.60 -59.22 -19.09
C HIS A 481 -4.30 -59.53 -20.43
N VAL A 482 -4.88 -58.47 -21.03
CA VAL A 482 -5.17 -58.19 -22.47
C VAL A 482 -6.67 -58.04 -22.80
N GLY A 483 -7.03 -56.85 -23.32
CA GLY A 483 -8.15 -56.69 -24.26
C GLY A 483 -8.94 -55.37 -24.20
N ALA A 484 -8.48 -54.36 -24.96
CA ALA A 484 -9.22 -53.30 -25.69
C ALA A 484 -10.48 -52.66 -25.05
N ALA A 485 -10.49 -51.36 -24.70
CA ALA A 485 -10.51 -50.14 -25.54
C ALA A 485 -11.83 -49.92 -26.33
N ILE A 486 -12.58 -48.83 -26.03
CA ILE A 486 -13.12 -47.78 -26.95
C ILE A 486 -13.59 -46.54 -26.11
N PRO A 487 -13.91 -45.34 -26.66
CA PRO A 487 -13.03 -44.16 -26.63
C PRO A 487 -13.67 -42.90 -25.98
N VAL A 488 -12.82 -41.91 -25.67
CA VAL A 488 -13.24 -40.53 -25.37
C VAL A 488 -13.39 -39.78 -26.69
N ASN A 489 -14.59 -39.27 -26.97
CA ASN A 489 -14.87 -38.46 -28.15
C ASN A 489 -14.85 -36.96 -27.76
N TYR A 490 -13.95 -36.21 -28.37
CA TYR A 490 -13.85 -34.76 -28.25
C TYR A 490 -13.70 -34.18 -29.67
N VAL A 491 -14.30 -33.01 -29.86
CA VAL A 491 -14.10 -32.01 -30.93
C VAL A 491 -14.93 -32.16 -32.21
N SER A 492 -15.66 -31.09 -32.52
CA SER A 492 -15.74 -30.55 -33.88
C SER A 492 -15.89 -29.02 -33.80
N LEU A 493 -14.75 -28.32 -33.87
CA LEU A 493 -14.68 -26.92 -34.28
C LEU A 493 -14.57 -26.90 -35.81
N ALA A 494 -15.43 -26.14 -36.46
CA ALA A 494 -15.29 -25.83 -37.88
C ALA A 494 -14.22 -24.75 -38.08
N LYS A 495 -13.40 -24.94 -39.11
CA LYS A 495 -12.35 -24.06 -39.57
C LYS A 495 -12.74 -23.51 -40.95
N ASP A 496 -12.00 -22.47 -41.33
CA ASP A 496 -11.90 -21.81 -42.64
C ASP A 496 -12.77 -20.54 -42.75
N ASP A 497 -12.27 -19.38 -43.18
CA ASP A 497 -11.18 -19.18 -44.14
C ASP A 497 -10.46 -17.83 -43.98
N GLN A 498 -9.23 -17.86 -44.46
CA GLN A 498 -8.24 -16.80 -44.57
C GLN A 498 -8.42 -16.05 -45.90
N LYS A 499 -8.29 -14.71 -45.92
CA LYS A 499 -7.82 -14.00 -47.14
C LYS A 499 -7.28 -12.61 -46.86
N CYS A 500 -6.21 -12.33 -47.61
CA CYS A 500 -5.31 -11.18 -47.67
C CYS A 500 -5.93 -9.78 -47.65
N GLY A 501 -5.12 -8.84 -47.15
CA GLY A 501 -5.23 -7.40 -47.27
C GLY A 501 -4.16 -6.74 -46.42
#